data_AF-A0A382I9F6-F1
#
_entry.id   AF-A0A382I9F6-F1
#
_cell.length_a   1.000
_cell.length_b   1.000
_cell.length_c   1.000
_cell.angle_alpha   90.00
_cell.angle_beta   90.00
_cell.angle_gamma   90.00
#
_symmetry.space_group_name_H-M   'P 1'
#
loop_
_entity.id
_entity.type
_entity.pdbx_description
1 polymer ?
#
loop_
_entity_poly.entity_id
_entity_poly.type
_entity_poly.pdbx_seq_one_letter_code
_entity_poly.pdbx_strand_id
1 'polypeptide(L)'
;MSRPHGLLPDWGTKPLPAPPPFTRRNILRTIGPGIIGLGAAIGSGEWLLGPSVIVAYGPILLWITTVAVLLQVLLNLEMARYTIYTGEPIISGYMRTWPGPGFWGSIYSALAFLQDGWPGWALAAATATAALLLGRMPTAADADFIIWLGYLTFGACFLVTMLGKKVERTLEVAMWLMVAFVGGYLLLIDLTTVSWSTWGRVATGFVSVGQIPEGVDWALIAAFAAYSGMGGIDNAFLTNWMRDKGYGMGSTVGYIPTALGDRVTLAAQGNVFEVNDDSLKSWRNWWKFLNVDQWGVFGFGSLFGMALMILFTLEYVASGSSMDGWAVTNLQALGIA
;
A
#
# COMPACT_ATOMS: atom_id res chain seq x y z
N MET A 1 -15.68 -21.75 -34.75
CA MET A 1 -15.30 -21.50 -33.35
C MET A 1 -15.14 -20.00 -33.17
N SER A 2 -16.19 -19.30 -32.74
CA SER A 2 -16.20 -17.83 -32.63
C SER A 2 -15.55 -17.39 -31.32
N ARG A 3 -14.35 -16.82 -31.39
CA ARG A 3 -13.71 -16.15 -30.24
C ARG A 3 -14.11 -14.67 -30.23
N PRO A 4 -14.85 -14.20 -29.22
CA PRO A 4 -14.69 -12.81 -28.79
C PRO A 4 -14.68 -12.69 -27.26
N HIS A 5 -13.62 -13.18 -26.61
CA HIS A 5 -13.13 -12.69 -25.31
C HIS A 5 -11.60 -12.53 -25.41
N GLY A 6 -11.03 -11.57 -24.67
CA GLY A 6 -9.69 -11.00 -24.83
C GLY A 6 -8.55 -12.00 -24.99
N LEU A 7 -8.11 -12.13 -26.25
CA LEU A 7 -6.87 -12.57 -26.93
C LEU A 7 -5.68 -13.25 -26.20
N LEU A 8 -5.72 -13.55 -24.91
CA LEU A 8 -4.65 -14.29 -24.23
C LEU A 8 -4.87 -15.81 -24.33
N PRO A 9 -3.81 -16.63 -24.33
CA PRO A 9 -3.93 -18.09 -24.40
C PRO A 9 -4.69 -18.66 -23.20
N ASP A 10 -5.35 -19.81 -23.40
CA ASP A 10 -6.06 -20.52 -22.33
C ASP A 10 -5.12 -20.86 -21.17
N TRP A 11 -5.67 -20.92 -19.95
CA TRP A 11 -4.90 -21.34 -18.78
C TRP A 11 -4.51 -22.82 -18.88
N GLY A 12 -3.34 -23.15 -18.34
CA GLY A 12 -3.00 -24.54 -18.06
C GLY A 12 -3.83 -25.11 -16.91
N THR A 13 -3.75 -26.42 -16.70
CA THR A 13 -4.38 -27.09 -15.55
C THR A 13 -3.32 -27.72 -14.67
N LYS A 14 -3.31 -27.39 -13.37
CA LYS A 14 -2.44 -28.00 -12.36
C LYS A 14 -3.20 -28.20 -11.03
N PRO A 15 -2.79 -29.15 -10.17
CA PRO A 15 -3.35 -29.26 -8.82
C PRO A 15 -3.07 -27.99 -8.01
N LEU A 16 -4.07 -27.55 -7.21
CA LEU A 16 -3.89 -26.42 -6.28
C LEU A 16 -2.90 -26.81 -5.17
N PRO A 17 -1.76 -26.12 -5.03
CA PRO A 17 -0.82 -26.41 -3.96
C PRO A 17 -1.44 -26.09 -2.59
N ALA A 18 -1.37 -27.05 -1.67
CA ALA A 18 -1.86 -26.85 -0.32
C ALA A 18 -1.00 -25.80 0.41
N PRO A 19 -1.62 -24.83 1.12
CA PRO A 19 -0.85 -23.91 1.94
C PRO A 19 -0.20 -24.65 3.11
N PRO A 20 0.86 -24.08 3.73
CA PRO A 20 1.40 -24.65 4.96
C PRO A 20 0.35 -24.68 6.07
N PRO A 21 0.48 -25.57 7.07
CA PRO A 21 -0.48 -25.64 8.19
C PRO A 21 -0.70 -24.27 8.84
N PHE A 22 -1.95 -23.94 9.15
CA PHE A 22 -2.32 -22.63 9.69
C PHE A 22 -1.86 -22.48 11.15
N THR A 23 -0.60 -22.14 11.34
CA THR A 23 0.06 -21.92 12.64
C THR A 23 0.60 -20.51 12.70
N ARG A 24 0.80 -19.94 13.91
CA ARG A 24 1.36 -18.58 14.07
C ARG A 24 2.66 -18.37 13.30
N ARG A 25 3.56 -19.35 13.33
CA ARG A 25 4.84 -19.33 12.60
C ARG A 25 4.64 -19.28 11.09
N ASN A 26 3.69 -20.06 10.56
CA ASN A 26 3.43 -20.09 9.13
C ASN A 26 2.66 -18.84 8.68
N ILE A 27 1.79 -18.29 9.52
CA ILE A 27 1.14 -17.00 9.26
C ILE A 27 2.21 -15.94 9.01
N LEU A 28 3.15 -15.75 9.95
CA LEU A 28 4.23 -14.76 9.83
C LEU A 28 5.16 -14.99 8.63
N ARG A 29 5.25 -16.22 8.11
CA ARG A 29 6.07 -16.55 6.93
C ARG A 29 5.33 -16.37 5.61
N THR A 30 4.02 -16.55 5.63
CA THR A 30 3.17 -16.53 4.44
C THR A 30 2.62 -15.13 4.18
N ILE A 31 2.20 -14.40 5.20
CA ILE A 31 1.84 -12.97 5.05
C ILE A 31 3.05 -12.19 4.55
N GLY A 32 2.80 -11.13 3.79
CA GLY A 32 3.87 -10.41 3.10
C GLY A 32 3.33 -9.37 2.12
N PRO A 33 2.47 -9.77 1.17
CA PRO A 33 1.87 -8.84 0.23
C PRO A 33 1.14 -7.69 0.93
N GLY A 34 0.42 -7.96 2.02
CA GLY A 34 -0.29 -6.96 2.81
C GLY A 34 0.64 -5.97 3.52
N ILE A 35 1.83 -6.39 3.98
CA ILE A 35 2.80 -5.44 4.57
C ILE A 35 3.45 -4.58 3.49
N ILE A 36 3.67 -5.12 2.29
CA ILE A 36 4.19 -4.32 1.17
C ILE A 36 3.17 -3.25 0.82
N GLY A 37 1.89 -3.63 0.75
CA GLY A 37 0.82 -2.67 0.51
C GLY A 37 0.65 -1.65 1.63
N LEU A 38 0.76 -2.06 2.90
CA LEU A 38 0.72 -1.14 4.04
C LEU A 38 1.92 -0.17 4.03
N GLY A 39 3.11 -0.67 3.72
CA GLY A 39 4.30 0.17 3.60
C GLY A 39 4.17 1.19 2.46
N ALA A 40 3.59 0.79 1.33
CA ALA A 40 3.27 1.70 0.23
C ALA A 40 2.18 2.73 0.60
N ALA A 41 1.23 2.36 1.45
CA ALA A 41 0.21 3.29 1.96
C ALA A 41 0.84 4.38 2.82
N ILE A 42 1.74 4.02 3.75
CA ILE A 42 2.38 4.94 4.71
C ILE A 42 3.24 5.96 3.96
N GLY A 43 2.63 7.10 3.68
CA GLY A 43 3.19 8.11 2.79
C GLY A 43 2.35 9.38 2.74
N SER A 44 2.13 9.94 1.56
CA SER A 44 1.40 11.20 1.37
C SER A 44 -0.02 11.19 1.94
N GLY A 45 -0.70 10.05 1.99
CA GLY A 45 -2.05 9.92 2.55
C GLY A 45 -2.12 10.28 4.04
N GLU A 46 -1.42 9.52 4.88
CA GLU A 46 -1.39 9.71 6.34
C GLU A 46 -0.54 10.90 6.76
N TRP A 47 0.48 11.30 5.98
CA TRP A 47 1.43 12.34 6.39
C TRP A 47 1.12 13.73 5.84
N LEU A 48 0.40 13.84 4.72
CA LEU A 48 0.07 15.14 4.11
C LEU A 48 -1.45 15.35 4.13
N LEU A 49 -2.21 14.51 3.43
CA LEU A 49 -3.64 14.73 3.20
C LEU A 49 -4.48 14.58 4.47
N GLY A 50 -4.21 13.55 5.29
CA GLY A 50 -4.88 13.36 6.57
C GLY A 50 -4.73 14.58 7.48
N PRO A 51 -3.51 15.01 7.82
CA PRO A 51 -3.25 16.21 8.59
C PRO A 51 -3.94 17.45 8.02
N SER A 52 -3.92 17.64 6.69
CA SER A 52 -4.63 18.74 6.01
C SER A 52 -6.14 18.72 6.23
N VAL A 53 -6.79 17.58 6.05
CA VAL A 53 -8.23 17.46 6.29
C VAL A 53 -8.56 17.67 7.76
N ILE A 54 -7.78 17.08 8.67
CA ILE A 54 -8.11 17.12 10.09
C ILE A 54 -7.83 18.50 10.72
N VAL A 55 -6.82 19.24 10.27
CA VAL A 55 -6.60 20.60 10.74
C VAL A 55 -7.63 21.58 10.17
N ALA A 56 -8.12 21.33 8.96
CA ALA A 56 -9.17 22.14 8.35
C ALA A 56 -10.57 21.87 8.95
N TYR A 57 -10.90 20.60 9.19
CA TYR A 57 -12.28 20.17 9.44
C TYR A 57 -12.47 19.30 10.69
N GLY A 58 -11.38 18.94 11.38
CA GLY A 58 -11.39 18.11 12.58
C GLY A 58 -11.47 16.60 12.31
N PRO A 59 -11.23 15.77 13.35
CA PRO A 59 -11.17 14.30 13.25
C PRO A 59 -12.47 13.64 12.83
N ILE A 60 -13.58 14.39 12.79
CA ILE A 60 -14.90 13.86 12.45
C ILE A 60 -14.92 13.21 11.07
N LEU A 61 -14.05 13.62 10.14
CA LEU A 61 -13.97 13.08 8.79
C LEU A 61 -13.19 11.77 8.66
N LEU A 62 -12.58 11.24 9.73
CA LEU A 62 -11.82 9.99 9.69
C LEU A 62 -12.67 8.76 9.32
N TRP A 63 -14.00 8.84 9.44
CA TRP A 63 -14.88 7.78 8.94
C TRP A 63 -14.71 7.55 7.42
N ILE A 64 -14.26 8.56 6.68
CA ILE A 64 -13.94 8.43 5.25
C ILE A 64 -12.78 7.46 5.06
N THR A 65 -11.74 7.56 5.89
CA THR A 65 -10.64 6.58 5.90
C THR A 65 -11.16 5.18 6.26
N THR A 66 -12.04 5.06 7.25
CA THR A 66 -12.68 3.77 7.58
C THR A 66 -13.34 3.17 6.34
N VAL A 67 -14.22 3.91 5.68
CA VAL A 67 -14.95 3.42 4.50
C VAL A 67 -13.99 3.10 3.35
N ALA A 68 -13.03 3.99 3.06
CA ALA A 68 -12.05 3.80 2.00
C ALA A 68 -11.22 2.53 2.21
N VAL A 69 -10.66 2.33 3.40
CA VAL A 69 -9.86 1.15 3.72
C VAL A 69 -10.70 -0.12 3.69
N LEU A 70 -11.94 -0.11 4.22
CA LEU A 70 -12.83 -1.26 4.15
C LEU A 70 -13.11 -1.66 2.70
N LEU A 71 -13.43 -0.70 1.84
CA LEU A 71 -13.68 -0.95 0.41
C LEU A 71 -12.42 -1.45 -0.30
N GLN A 72 -11.24 -0.92 0.04
CA GLN A 72 -9.98 -1.38 -0.51
C GLN A 72 -9.65 -2.80 -0.07
N VAL A 73 -9.88 -3.17 1.19
CA VAL A 73 -9.69 -4.56 1.64
C VAL A 73 -10.61 -5.50 0.85
N LEU A 74 -11.88 -5.14 0.65
CA LEU A 74 -12.80 -5.94 -0.17
C LEU A 74 -12.32 -6.06 -1.62
N LEU A 75 -11.90 -4.95 -2.22
CA LEU A 75 -11.33 -4.92 -3.57
C LEU A 75 -10.09 -5.82 -3.66
N ASN A 76 -9.15 -5.71 -2.72
CA ASN A 76 -7.94 -6.52 -2.65
C ASN A 76 -8.28 -8.01 -2.53
N LEU A 77 -9.28 -8.38 -1.72
CA LEU A 77 -9.73 -9.78 -1.58
C LEU A 77 -10.27 -10.34 -2.91
N GLU A 78 -11.03 -9.55 -3.67
CA GLU A 78 -11.56 -9.97 -4.97
C GLU A 78 -10.46 -10.10 -6.02
N MET A 79 -9.50 -9.18 -6.05
CA MET A 79 -8.35 -9.26 -6.95
C MET A 79 -7.41 -10.41 -6.57
N ALA A 80 -7.23 -10.66 -5.28
CA ALA A 80 -6.51 -11.80 -4.75
C ALA A 80 -7.20 -13.13 -5.10
N ARG A 81 -8.54 -13.17 -5.12
CA ARG A 81 -9.31 -14.36 -5.55
C ARG A 81 -8.88 -14.82 -6.92
N TYR A 82 -8.82 -13.88 -7.87
CA TYR A 82 -8.37 -14.15 -9.22
C TYR A 82 -6.96 -14.72 -9.21
N THR A 83 -6.04 -14.07 -8.51
CA THR A 83 -4.62 -14.46 -8.45
C THR A 83 -4.40 -15.83 -7.80
N ILE A 84 -5.14 -16.14 -6.73
CA ILE A 84 -5.07 -17.45 -6.07
C ILE A 84 -5.62 -18.54 -7.00
N TYR A 85 -6.63 -18.22 -7.81
CA TYR A 85 -7.26 -19.17 -8.73
C TYR A 85 -6.45 -19.43 -10.01
N THR A 86 -5.83 -18.41 -10.58
CA THR A 86 -5.15 -18.50 -11.89
C THR A 86 -3.62 -18.46 -11.79
N GLY A 87 -3.08 -17.95 -10.69
CA GLY A 87 -1.66 -17.61 -10.57
C GLY A 87 -1.27 -16.35 -11.35
N GLU A 88 -2.22 -15.65 -11.99
CA GLU A 88 -1.95 -14.42 -12.72
C GLU A 88 -2.32 -13.19 -11.88
N PRO A 89 -1.58 -12.08 -12.00
CA PRO A 89 -1.98 -10.82 -11.38
C PRO A 89 -3.29 -10.32 -12.01
N ILE A 90 -4.07 -9.53 -11.27
CA ILE A 90 -5.40 -9.08 -11.72
C ILE A 90 -5.37 -8.27 -13.02
N ILE A 91 -4.30 -7.50 -13.27
CA ILE A 91 -4.15 -6.76 -14.54
C ILE A 91 -4.11 -7.71 -15.73
N SER A 92 -3.51 -8.90 -15.58
CA SER A 92 -3.58 -9.94 -16.61
C SER A 92 -5.00 -10.47 -16.78
N GLY A 93 -5.76 -10.58 -15.69
CA GLY A 93 -7.19 -10.87 -15.72
C GLY A 93 -7.99 -9.87 -16.53
N TYR A 94 -7.77 -8.57 -16.33
CA TYR A 94 -8.41 -7.54 -17.17
C TYR A 94 -8.05 -7.71 -18.63
N MET A 95 -6.77 -7.97 -18.96
CA MET A 95 -6.33 -8.22 -20.34
C MET A 95 -6.98 -9.43 -21.01
N ARG A 96 -7.49 -10.41 -20.25
CA ARG A 96 -8.27 -11.55 -20.75
C ARG A 96 -9.71 -11.20 -21.13
N THR A 97 -10.20 -10.04 -20.72
CA THR A 97 -11.55 -9.58 -21.05
C THR A 97 -11.53 -8.75 -22.34
N TRP A 98 -12.66 -8.68 -23.04
CA TRP A 98 -12.83 -7.71 -24.13
C TRP A 98 -12.72 -6.29 -23.55
N PRO A 99 -12.05 -5.31 -24.20
CA PRO A 99 -11.54 -5.29 -25.58
C PRO A 99 -10.18 -5.98 -25.82
N GLY A 100 -9.57 -6.56 -24.79
CA GLY A 100 -8.35 -7.37 -24.90
C GLY A 100 -7.06 -6.67 -24.43
N PRO A 101 -5.92 -7.35 -24.55
CA PRO A 101 -4.65 -6.94 -23.95
C PRO A 101 -4.12 -5.61 -24.50
N GLY A 102 -4.33 -5.30 -25.78
CA GLY A 102 -3.87 -4.04 -26.36
C GLY A 102 -4.56 -2.82 -25.74
N PHE A 103 -5.87 -2.89 -25.54
CA PHE A 103 -6.65 -1.82 -24.92
C PHE A 103 -6.37 -1.71 -23.42
N TRP A 104 -6.55 -2.81 -22.68
CA TRP A 104 -6.38 -2.82 -21.24
C TRP A 104 -4.95 -2.52 -20.83
N GLY A 105 -3.97 -3.11 -21.53
CA GLY A 105 -2.55 -2.83 -21.30
C GLY A 105 -2.22 -1.36 -21.50
N SER A 106 -2.74 -0.72 -22.56
CA SER A 106 -2.51 0.71 -22.81
C SER A 106 -3.15 1.59 -21.73
N ILE A 107 -4.40 1.33 -21.35
CA ILE A 107 -5.10 2.11 -20.34
C ILE A 107 -4.45 1.98 -18.96
N TYR A 108 -4.19 0.76 -18.49
CA TYR A 108 -3.56 0.57 -17.19
C TYR A 108 -2.13 1.10 -17.17
N SER A 109 -1.39 1.03 -18.28
CA SER A 109 -0.06 1.66 -18.37
C SER A 109 -0.15 3.18 -18.29
N ALA A 110 -1.12 3.80 -18.97
CA ALA A 110 -1.33 5.24 -18.89
C ALA A 110 -1.75 5.67 -17.48
N LEU A 111 -2.68 4.95 -16.84
CA LEU A 111 -3.10 5.22 -15.47
C LEU A 111 -1.95 5.03 -14.48
N ALA A 112 -1.16 3.95 -14.61
CA ALA A 112 0.04 3.73 -13.81
C ALA A 112 1.03 4.88 -13.94
N PHE A 113 1.29 5.33 -15.18
CA PHE A 113 2.20 6.43 -15.43
C PHE A 113 1.67 7.76 -14.85
N LEU A 114 0.37 8.02 -14.96
CA LEU A 114 -0.23 9.23 -14.39
C LEU A 114 -0.21 9.24 -12.85
N GLN A 115 -0.31 8.07 -12.21
CA GLN A 115 -0.23 7.92 -10.76
C GLN A 115 1.22 7.96 -10.26
N ASP A 116 2.10 7.10 -10.80
CA ASP A 116 3.42 6.79 -10.23
C ASP A 116 4.60 7.21 -11.10
N GLY A 117 4.36 7.73 -12.31
CA GLY A 117 5.42 8.15 -13.23
C GLY A 117 6.20 9.39 -12.78
N TRP A 118 5.75 10.07 -11.71
CA TRP A 118 6.33 11.30 -11.20
C TRP A 118 7.34 11.02 -10.08
N PRO A 119 8.50 11.69 -10.05
CA PRO A 119 9.52 11.50 -9.01
C PRO A 119 9.15 12.15 -7.66
N GLY A 120 7.86 12.37 -7.38
CA GLY A 120 7.38 13.08 -6.20
C GLY A 120 7.85 12.45 -4.89
N TRP A 121 7.79 11.13 -4.79
CA TRP A 121 8.23 10.37 -3.61
C TRP A 121 9.73 10.48 -3.35
N ALA A 122 10.55 10.35 -4.41
CA ALA A 122 11.99 10.46 -4.30
C ALA A 122 12.42 11.88 -3.89
N LEU A 123 11.78 12.91 -4.47
CA LEU A 123 12.02 14.31 -4.10
C LEU A 123 11.53 14.60 -2.67
N ALA A 124 10.43 13.99 -2.23
CA ALA A 124 9.94 14.15 -0.88
C ALA A 124 10.88 13.56 0.17
N ALA A 125 11.35 12.33 -0.06
CA ALA A 125 12.37 11.70 0.78
C ALA A 125 13.69 12.49 0.78
N ALA A 126 14.10 13.00 -0.38
CA ALA A 126 15.29 13.84 -0.50
C ALA A 126 15.16 15.17 0.24
N THR A 127 13.97 15.79 0.22
CA THR A 127 13.69 17.04 0.95
C THR A 127 13.79 16.82 2.45
N ALA A 128 13.19 15.73 2.96
CA ALA A 128 13.30 15.37 4.38
C ALA A 128 14.76 15.07 4.77
N THR A 129 15.50 14.36 3.92
CA THR A 129 16.92 14.07 4.13
C THR A 129 17.76 15.35 4.12
N ALA A 130 17.50 16.26 3.19
CA ALA A 130 18.16 17.57 3.13
C ALA A 130 17.89 18.38 4.40
N ALA A 131 16.65 18.37 4.90
CA ALA A 131 16.30 19.06 6.14
C ALA A 131 17.11 18.54 7.34
N LEU A 132 17.27 17.22 7.45
CA LEU A 132 18.08 16.57 8.48
C LEU A 132 19.57 16.96 8.38
N LEU A 133 20.13 16.96 7.16
CA LEU A 133 21.53 17.28 6.94
C LEU A 133 21.84 18.78 7.13
N LEU A 134 20.91 19.65 6.79
CA LEU A 134 21.05 21.10 6.92
C LEU A 134 20.71 21.61 8.33
N GLY A 135 19.97 20.83 9.12
CA GLY A 135 19.44 21.27 10.42
C GLY A 135 18.39 22.38 10.32
N ARG A 136 17.81 22.57 9.13
CA ARG A 136 16.74 23.55 8.84
C ARG A 136 15.93 23.09 7.65
N MET A 137 14.74 23.66 7.48
CA MET A 137 13.96 23.41 6.26
C MET A 137 14.71 23.91 5.01
N PRO A 138 14.74 23.12 3.92
CA PRO A 138 15.35 23.54 2.67
C PRO A 138 14.62 24.74 2.05
N THR A 139 15.37 25.57 1.33
CA THR A 139 14.89 26.75 0.61
C THR A 139 15.09 26.57 -0.90
N ALA A 140 14.62 27.52 -1.70
CA ALA A 140 14.84 27.51 -3.15
C ALA A 140 16.34 27.43 -3.54
N ALA A 141 17.24 27.93 -2.70
CA ALA A 141 18.69 27.85 -2.93
C ALA A 141 19.26 26.43 -2.80
N ASP A 142 18.54 25.52 -2.10
CA ASP A 142 18.97 24.14 -1.87
C ASP A 142 18.44 23.18 -2.95
N ALA A 143 17.76 23.68 -3.99
CA ALA A 143 17.07 22.87 -4.99
C ALA A 143 17.98 21.85 -5.69
N ASP A 144 19.15 22.27 -6.15
CA ASP A 144 20.11 21.38 -6.82
C ASP A 144 20.58 20.25 -5.89
N PHE A 145 20.81 20.58 -4.61
CA PHE A 145 21.20 19.61 -3.60
C PHE A 145 20.10 18.56 -3.37
N ILE A 146 18.83 18.99 -3.28
CA ILE A 146 17.67 18.09 -3.14
C ILE A 146 17.55 17.17 -4.36
N ILE A 147 17.73 17.71 -5.57
CA ILE A 147 17.64 16.90 -6.81
C ILE A 147 18.72 15.81 -6.81
N TRP A 148 19.97 16.15 -6.46
CA TRP A 148 21.05 15.16 -6.36
C TRP A 148 20.79 14.11 -5.29
N LEU A 149 20.28 14.50 -4.12
CA LEU A 149 19.84 13.55 -3.09
C LEU A 149 18.68 12.68 -3.57
N GLY A 150 17.78 13.22 -4.40
CA GLY A 150 16.70 12.47 -5.04
C GLY A 150 17.24 11.36 -5.94
N TYR A 151 18.21 11.67 -6.81
CA TYR A 151 18.87 10.67 -7.64
C TYR A 151 19.61 9.62 -6.82
N LEU A 152 20.31 10.04 -5.76
CA LEU A 152 21.01 9.12 -4.87
C LEU A 152 20.03 8.18 -4.16
N THR A 153 18.93 8.72 -3.63
CA THR A 153 17.87 7.95 -2.96
C THR A 153 17.24 6.95 -3.92
N PHE A 154 16.89 7.39 -5.14
CA PHE A 154 16.34 6.51 -6.16
C PHE A 154 17.31 5.39 -6.53
N GLY A 155 18.59 5.71 -6.73
CA GLY A 155 19.64 4.73 -6.99
C GLY A 155 19.81 3.74 -5.83
N ALA A 156 19.76 4.21 -4.58
CA ALA A 156 19.83 3.36 -3.39
C ALA A 156 18.63 2.40 -3.30
N CYS A 157 17.40 2.87 -3.54
CA CYS A 157 16.21 2.03 -3.59
C CYS A 157 16.34 0.95 -4.66
N PHE A 158 16.82 1.31 -5.86
CA PHE A 158 17.07 0.35 -6.93
C PHE A 158 18.11 -0.70 -6.52
N LEU A 159 19.23 -0.30 -5.91
CA LEU A 159 20.25 -1.25 -5.43
C LEU A 159 19.69 -2.18 -4.37
N VAL A 160 18.89 -1.68 -3.44
CA VAL A 160 18.25 -2.50 -2.40
C VAL A 160 17.33 -3.55 -3.04
N THR A 161 16.51 -3.19 -4.03
CA THR A 161 15.61 -4.17 -4.67
C THR A 161 16.34 -5.23 -5.50
N MET A 162 17.62 -5.01 -5.84
CA MET A 162 18.48 -6.02 -6.47
C MET A 162 19.07 -7.04 -5.47
N LEU A 163 18.97 -6.78 -4.17
CA LEU A 163 19.47 -7.69 -3.12
C LEU A 163 18.46 -8.82 -2.86
N GLY A 164 18.93 -9.90 -2.22
CA GLY A 164 18.10 -11.05 -1.85
C GLY A 164 17.89 -12.04 -3.00
N LYS A 165 16.91 -12.94 -2.84
CA LYS A 165 16.58 -13.97 -3.86
C LYS A 165 15.38 -13.61 -4.74
N LYS A 166 14.42 -12.86 -4.19
CA LYS A 166 13.17 -12.47 -4.85
C LYS A 166 12.90 -11.00 -4.57
N VAL A 167 12.44 -10.26 -5.57
CA VAL A 167 12.16 -8.82 -5.40
C VAL A 167 11.10 -8.60 -4.33
N GLU A 168 10.01 -9.38 -4.39
CA GLU A 168 8.94 -9.38 -3.39
C GLU A 168 9.47 -9.59 -1.97
N ARG A 169 10.36 -10.57 -1.75
CA ARG A 169 10.88 -10.86 -0.41
C ARG A 169 11.72 -9.71 0.13
N THR A 170 12.49 -9.06 -0.73
CA THR A 170 13.31 -7.92 -0.36
C THR A 170 12.44 -6.72 0.01
N LEU A 171 11.40 -6.44 -0.79
CA LEU A 171 10.38 -5.45 -0.48
C LEU A 171 9.67 -5.75 0.84
N GLU A 172 9.24 -7.01 1.06
CA GLU A 172 8.57 -7.43 2.28
C GLU A 172 9.40 -7.14 3.53
N VAL A 173 10.71 -7.48 3.50
CA VAL A 173 11.61 -7.23 4.64
C VAL A 173 11.81 -5.73 4.84
N ALA A 174 12.04 -4.97 3.77
CA ALA A 174 12.21 -3.52 3.85
C ALA A 174 10.95 -2.84 4.45
N MET A 175 9.76 -3.25 4.00
CA MET A 175 8.49 -2.70 4.47
C MET A 175 8.19 -3.09 5.91
N TRP A 176 8.49 -4.33 6.34
CA TRP A 176 8.39 -4.70 7.76
C TRP A 176 9.28 -3.81 8.65
N LEU A 177 10.53 -3.59 8.24
CA LEU A 177 11.46 -2.74 8.99
C LEU A 177 10.96 -1.30 9.06
N MET A 178 10.52 -0.76 7.92
CA MET A 178 9.99 0.61 7.84
C MET A 178 8.74 0.78 8.70
N VAL A 179 7.73 -0.10 8.55
CA VAL A 179 6.48 -0.03 9.31
C VAL A 179 6.73 -0.20 10.81
N ALA A 180 7.58 -1.14 11.21
CA ALA A 180 7.91 -1.34 12.61
C ALA A 180 8.65 -0.13 13.21
N PHE A 181 9.58 0.46 12.47
CA PHE A 181 10.34 1.63 12.91
C PHE A 181 9.45 2.87 13.01
N VAL A 182 8.77 3.24 11.91
CA VAL A 182 7.94 4.45 11.84
C VAL A 182 6.72 4.33 12.76
N GLY A 183 5.98 3.23 12.67
CA GLY A 183 4.81 3.00 13.52
C GLY A 183 5.18 2.86 15.00
N GLY A 184 6.30 2.21 15.31
CA GLY A 184 6.80 2.10 16.68
C GLY A 184 7.24 3.45 17.27
N TYR A 185 7.92 4.27 16.47
CA TYR A 185 8.31 5.63 16.86
C TYR A 185 7.08 6.52 17.12
N LEU A 186 6.15 6.59 16.18
CA LEU A 186 4.93 7.40 16.35
C LEU A 186 4.09 6.93 17.53
N LEU A 187 3.90 5.61 17.68
CA LEU A 187 3.18 5.06 18.82
C LEU A 187 3.85 5.44 20.16
N LEU A 188 5.18 5.42 20.23
CA LEU A 188 5.90 5.83 21.43
C LEU A 188 5.67 7.31 21.74
N ILE A 189 5.76 8.18 20.73
CA ILE A 189 5.48 9.61 20.89
C ILE A 189 4.03 9.80 21.34
N ASP A 190 3.06 9.25 20.61
CA ASP A 190 1.64 9.43 20.91
C ASP A 190 1.24 8.92 22.30
N LEU A 191 1.82 7.80 22.77
CA LEU A 191 1.56 7.28 24.11
C LEU A 191 2.17 8.12 25.22
N THR A 192 3.26 8.84 24.94
CA THR A 192 3.99 9.61 25.95
C THR A 192 3.60 11.07 25.97
N THR A 193 3.11 11.61 24.86
CA THR A 193 2.90 13.05 24.71
C THR A 193 1.48 13.47 24.33
N VAL A 194 0.67 12.59 23.72
CA VAL A 194 -0.69 12.93 23.29
C VAL A 194 -1.70 12.67 24.40
N SER A 195 -2.59 13.63 24.64
CA SER A 195 -3.61 13.53 25.69
C SER A 195 -4.68 12.47 25.38
N TRP A 196 -5.18 11.76 26.40
CA TRP A 196 -6.23 10.74 26.25
C TRP A 196 -7.54 11.29 25.66
N SER A 197 -7.81 12.58 25.82
CA SER A 197 -8.94 13.25 25.17
C SER A 197 -8.77 13.30 23.64
N THR A 198 -7.56 13.56 23.14
CA THR A 198 -7.24 13.51 21.71
C THR A 198 -7.40 12.09 21.16
N TRP A 199 -6.95 11.07 21.90
CA TRP A 199 -7.22 9.65 21.58
C TRP A 199 -8.72 9.36 21.42
N GLY A 200 -9.54 9.84 22.36
CA GLY A 200 -11.00 9.71 22.27
C GLY A 200 -11.58 10.37 21.01
N ARG A 201 -11.13 11.59 20.67
CA ARG A 201 -11.60 12.33 19.49
C ARG A 201 -11.28 11.61 18.17
N VAL A 202 -10.07 11.05 18.06
CA VAL A 202 -9.66 10.27 16.88
C VAL A 202 -10.49 8.98 16.78
N ALA A 203 -10.65 8.25 17.89
CA ALA A 203 -11.47 7.05 17.91
C ALA A 203 -12.93 7.31 17.52
N THR A 204 -13.52 8.41 18.01
CA THR A 204 -14.88 8.82 17.60
C THR A 204 -14.93 9.21 16.13
N GLY A 205 -13.87 9.82 15.61
CA GLY A 205 -13.76 10.23 14.20
C GLY A 205 -13.95 9.06 13.24
N PHE A 206 -13.27 7.94 13.49
CA PHE A 206 -13.35 6.75 12.63
C PHE A 206 -14.75 6.12 12.54
N VAL A 207 -15.65 6.39 13.49
CA VAL A 207 -17.00 5.83 13.54
C VAL A 207 -18.10 6.87 13.28
N SER A 208 -17.74 8.12 13.00
CA SER A 208 -18.68 9.24 12.79
C SER A 208 -19.29 9.26 11.38
N VAL A 209 -19.75 8.12 10.90
CA VAL A 209 -20.19 7.91 9.52
C VAL A 209 -21.28 8.91 9.12
N GLY A 210 -21.07 9.57 7.97
CA GLY A 210 -22.03 10.51 7.38
C GLY A 210 -21.93 11.95 7.91
N GLN A 211 -21.06 12.22 8.90
CA GLN A 211 -20.80 13.58 9.35
C GLN A 211 -19.88 14.29 8.36
N ILE A 212 -20.36 15.41 7.80
CA ILE A 212 -19.60 16.26 6.88
C ILE A 212 -19.83 17.71 7.30
N PRO A 213 -18.80 18.45 7.74
CA PRO A 213 -18.92 19.87 8.08
C PRO A 213 -19.38 20.72 6.89
N GLU A 214 -19.98 21.88 7.17
CA GLU A 214 -20.31 22.87 6.13
C GLU A 214 -19.03 23.49 5.56
N GLY A 215 -19.04 23.80 4.25
CA GLY A 215 -17.91 24.47 3.60
C GLY A 215 -16.68 23.57 3.34
N VAL A 216 -16.86 22.25 3.29
CA VAL A 216 -15.77 21.33 2.93
C VAL A 216 -15.29 21.54 1.49
N ASP A 217 -13.99 21.47 1.31
CA ASP A 217 -13.36 21.37 0.00
C ASP A 217 -13.49 19.93 -0.51
N TRP A 218 -14.45 19.72 -1.41
CA TRP A 218 -14.72 18.41 -2.00
C TRP A 218 -13.54 17.82 -2.76
N ALA A 219 -12.64 18.65 -3.32
CA ALA A 219 -11.44 18.15 -3.99
C ALA A 219 -10.46 17.56 -2.96
N LEU A 220 -10.26 18.26 -1.84
CA LEU A 220 -9.44 17.74 -0.74
C LEU A 220 -10.03 16.48 -0.12
N ILE A 221 -11.35 16.43 0.08
CA ILE A 221 -12.04 15.23 0.59
C ILE A 221 -11.92 14.05 -0.37
N ALA A 222 -12.08 14.28 -1.68
CA ALA A 222 -11.91 13.23 -2.68
C ALA A 222 -10.47 12.71 -2.72
N ALA A 223 -9.48 13.61 -2.64
CA ALA A 223 -8.06 13.22 -2.55
C ALA A 223 -7.78 12.41 -1.27
N PHE A 224 -8.31 12.85 -0.13
CA PHE A 224 -8.16 12.13 1.14
C PHE A 224 -8.79 10.74 1.12
N ALA A 225 -9.98 10.60 0.52
CA ALA A 225 -10.61 9.29 0.34
C ALA A 225 -9.78 8.38 -0.58
N ALA A 226 -9.22 8.92 -1.66
CA ALA A 226 -8.42 8.17 -2.62
C ALA A 226 -7.06 7.71 -2.05
N TYR A 227 -6.43 8.54 -1.21
CA TYR A 227 -5.12 8.27 -0.60
C TYR A 227 -5.20 7.66 0.82
N SER A 228 -6.39 7.39 1.34
CA SER A 228 -6.55 6.67 2.61
C SER A 228 -6.22 5.19 2.41
N GLY A 229 -5.04 4.74 2.84
CA GLY A 229 -4.54 3.39 2.54
C GLY A 229 -3.70 3.36 1.24
N MET A 230 -3.76 2.26 0.50
CA MET A 230 -3.02 2.10 -0.76
C MET A 230 -4.01 2.13 -1.93
N GLY A 231 -4.43 3.32 -2.36
CA GLY A 231 -5.48 3.50 -3.36
C GLY A 231 -5.02 3.43 -4.82
N GLY A 232 -5.97 3.41 -5.74
CA GLY A 232 -5.72 3.50 -7.18
C GLY A 232 -5.19 2.21 -7.79
N ILE A 233 -4.20 2.31 -8.69
CA ILE A 233 -3.63 1.14 -9.37
C ILE A 233 -2.77 0.27 -8.45
N ASP A 234 -2.28 0.83 -7.34
CA ASP A 234 -1.46 0.12 -6.37
C ASP A 234 -2.18 -1.05 -5.71
N ASN A 235 -3.50 -0.95 -5.50
CA ASN A 235 -4.32 -2.09 -5.08
C ASN A 235 -4.16 -3.27 -6.04
N ALA A 236 -4.08 -3.02 -7.36
CA ALA A 236 -3.88 -4.08 -8.34
C ALA A 236 -2.47 -4.66 -8.27
N PHE A 237 -1.44 -3.84 -7.96
CA PHE A 237 -0.06 -4.29 -7.84
C PHE A 237 0.16 -5.29 -6.70
N LEU A 238 -0.67 -5.24 -5.65
CA LEU A 238 -0.72 -6.25 -4.59
C LEU A 238 -0.71 -7.69 -5.12
N THR A 239 -1.45 -7.92 -6.21
CA THR A 239 -1.58 -9.26 -6.80
C THR A 239 -0.29 -9.78 -7.42
N ASN A 240 0.63 -8.90 -7.84
CA ASN A 240 1.96 -9.29 -8.30
C ASN A 240 2.77 -9.88 -7.14
N TRP A 241 2.74 -9.24 -5.97
CA TRP A 241 3.44 -9.75 -4.79
C TRP A 241 2.80 -11.04 -4.27
N MET A 242 1.47 -11.16 -4.32
CA MET A 242 0.78 -12.42 -3.97
C MET A 242 1.21 -13.58 -4.89
N ARG A 243 1.29 -13.35 -6.20
CA ARG A 243 1.81 -14.33 -7.15
C ARG A 243 3.25 -14.74 -6.80
N ASP A 244 4.14 -13.76 -6.65
CA ASP A 244 5.58 -13.99 -6.45
C ASP A 244 5.91 -14.65 -5.11
N LYS A 245 5.10 -14.35 -4.09
CA LYS A 245 5.10 -15.03 -2.79
C LYS A 245 4.64 -16.48 -2.90
N GLY A 246 3.78 -16.77 -3.87
CA GLY A 246 3.30 -18.12 -4.18
C GLY A 246 1.91 -18.43 -3.62
N TYR A 247 1.04 -17.43 -3.46
CA TYR A 247 -0.34 -17.66 -3.01
C TYR A 247 -1.12 -18.50 -4.02
N GLY A 248 -1.71 -19.61 -3.55
CA GLY A 248 -2.50 -20.50 -4.38
C GLY A 248 -1.76 -20.96 -5.65
N MET A 249 -2.38 -20.74 -6.80
CA MET A 249 -1.80 -21.06 -8.10
C MET A 249 -0.59 -20.19 -8.48
N GLY A 250 -0.31 -19.09 -7.76
CA GLY A 250 0.90 -18.26 -7.95
C GLY A 250 2.20 -19.07 -7.82
N SER A 251 2.22 -20.06 -6.93
CA SER A 251 3.36 -20.97 -6.78
C SER A 251 3.64 -21.84 -8.02
N THR A 252 2.70 -21.95 -8.95
CA THR A 252 2.81 -22.79 -10.15
C THR A 252 3.36 -22.06 -11.38
N VAL A 253 3.51 -20.73 -11.31
CA VAL A 253 3.91 -19.86 -12.42
C VAL A 253 5.28 -19.20 -12.24
N GLY A 254 5.86 -19.24 -11.03
CA GLY A 254 7.16 -18.65 -10.74
C GLY A 254 7.07 -17.25 -10.13
N TYR A 255 8.19 -16.54 -10.10
CA TYR A 255 8.33 -15.22 -9.47
C TYR A 255 9.44 -14.41 -10.18
N ILE A 256 9.54 -13.11 -9.91
CA ILE A 256 10.61 -12.27 -10.43
C ILE A 256 11.87 -12.41 -9.55
N PRO A 257 12.95 -13.04 -10.05
CA PRO A 257 14.20 -13.12 -9.30
C PRO A 257 14.90 -11.76 -9.29
N THR A 258 15.69 -11.53 -8.25
CA THR A 258 16.60 -10.38 -8.15
C THR A 258 17.85 -10.64 -8.99
N ALA A 259 18.71 -9.63 -9.16
CA ALA A 259 19.97 -9.78 -9.89
C ALA A 259 20.92 -10.83 -9.26
N LEU A 260 20.81 -11.05 -7.95
CA LEU A 260 21.58 -12.04 -7.19
C LEU A 260 20.80 -13.34 -6.92
N GLY A 261 19.56 -13.44 -7.42
CA GLY A 261 18.68 -14.57 -7.19
C GLY A 261 18.90 -15.74 -8.15
N ASP A 262 18.31 -16.88 -7.79
CA ASP A 262 18.30 -18.05 -8.66
C ASP A 262 17.50 -17.75 -9.95
N ARG A 263 17.98 -18.23 -11.11
CA ARG A 263 17.22 -18.11 -12.36
C ARG A 263 15.98 -18.98 -12.27
N VAL A 264 14.81 -18.35 -12.22
CA VAL A 264 13.52 -19.01 -12.24
C VAL A 264 12.73 -18.55 -13.46
N THR A 265 12.10 -19.50 -14.15
CA THR A 265 11.20 -19.19 -15.26
C THR A 265 9.89 -18.65 -14.71
N LEU A 266 9.56 -17.42 -15.06
CA LEU A 266 8.23 -16.85 -14.87
C LEU A 266 7.38 -17.22 -16.09
N ALA A 267 6.35 -18.05 -15.89
CA ALA A 267 5.44 -18.46 -16.94
C ALA A 267 4.62 -17.26 -17.43
N ALA A 268 4.48 -17.13 -18.75
CA ALA A 268 3.68 -16.07 -19.37
C ALA A 268 2.16 -16.30 -19.20
N GLN A 269 1.75 -17.49 -18.79
CA GLN A 269 0.36 -17.87 -18.55
C GLN A 269 0.20 -18.57 -17.20
N GLY A 270 -0.98 -18.34 -16.61
CA GLY A 270 -1.46 -18.96 -15.40
C GLY A 270 -1.85 -20.43 -15.55
N ASN A 271 -2.14 -21.03 -14.40
CA ASN A 271 -2.77 -22.34 -14.30
C ASN A 271 -4.01 -22.25 -13.42
N VAL A 272 -5.07 -22.95 -13.81
CA VAL A 272 -6.25 -23.18 -12.98
C VAL A 272 -6.23 -24.59 -12.41
N PHE A 273 -7.10 -24.85 -11.45
CA PHE A 273 -7.25 -26.17 -10.84
C PHE A 273 -8.67 -26.70 -11.00
N GLU A 274 -8.80 -28.02 -11.00
CA GLU A 274 -10.10 -28.68 -10.98
C GLU A 274 -10.75 -28.54 -9.59
N VAL A 275 -12.03 -28.16 -9.59
CA VAL A 275 -12.80 -27.97 -8.35
C VAL A 275 -13.24 -29.35 -7.83
N ASN A 276 -12.63 -29.77 -6.73
CA ASN A 276 -12.93 -31.01 -6.02
C ASN A 276 -12.75 -30.77 -4.50
N ASP A 277 -13.05 -31.79 -3.69
CA ASP A 277 -13.02 -31.65 -2.23
C ASP A 277 -11.65 -31.23 -1.68
N ASP A 278 -10.56 -31.71 -2.28
CA ASP A 278 -9.21 -31.43 -1.81
C ASP A 278 -8.72 -30.04 -2.23
N SER A 279 -9.05 -29.60 -3.44
CA SER A 279 -8.78 -28.22 -3.88
C SER A 279 -9.62 -27.23 -3.08
N LEU A 280 -10.88 -27.54 -2.75
CA LEU A 280 -11.72 -26.70 -1.89
C LEU A 280 -11.20 -26.59 -0.44
N LYS A 281 -10.67 -27.67 0.14
CA LYS A 281 -9.99 -27.62 1.45
C LYS A 281 -8.78 -26.70 1.41
N SER A 282 -7.93 -26.86 0.39
CA SER A 282 -6.73 -26.04 0.21
C SER A 282 -7.08 -24.57 -0.03
N TRP A 283 -8.09 -24.30 -0.85
CA TRP A 283 -8.65 -22.97 -1.11
C TRP A 283 -9.10 -22.27 0.17
N ARG A 284 -9.91 -22.95 1.01
CA ARG A 284 -10.36 -22.39 2.30
C ARG A 284 -9.19 -22.06 3.22
N ASN A 285 -8.14 -22.87 3.22
CA ASN A 285 -6.96 -22.59 4.04
C ASN A 285 -6.15 -21.41 3.49
N TRP A 286 -5.99 -21.28 2.17
CA TRP A 286 -5.40 -20.08 1.55
C TRP A 286 -6.17 -18.82 1.93
N TRP A 287 -7.51 -18.92 1.96
CA TRP A 287 -8.37 -17.80 2.35
C TRP A 287 -8.11 -17.34 3.79
N LYS A 288 -7.76 -18.24 4.72
CA LYS A 288 -7.40 -17.85 6.09
C LYS A 288 -6.14 -16.98 6.10
N PHE A 289 -5.10 -17.36 5.35
CA PHE A 289 -3.88 -16.55 5.23
C PHE A 289 -4.16 -15.20 4.58
N LEU A 290 -4.97 -15.20 3.52
CA LEU A 290 -5.36 -13.97 2.83
C LEU A 290 -6.14 -13.02 3.76
N ASN A 291 -7.07 -13.54 4.56
CA ASN A 291 -7.81 -12.70 5.51
C ASN A 291 -6.90 -12.08 6.57
N VAL A 292 -5.92 -12.82 7.09
CA VAL A 292 -4.96 -12.23 8.04
C VAL A 292 -4.10 -11.15 7.37
N ASP A 293 -3.62 -11.42 6.16
CA ASP A 293 -2.78 -10.49 5.40
C ASP A 293 -3.55 -9.20 5.04
N GLN A 294 -4.82 -9.32 4.62
CA GLN A 294 -5.59 -8.17 4.14
C GLN A 294 -6.38 -7.45 5.22
N TRP A 295 -7.10 -8.16 6.11
CA TRP A 295 -7.80 -7.49 7.22
C TRP A 295 -6.85 -7.11 8.35
N GLY A 296 -5.97 -8.02 8.73
CA GLY A 296 -5.11 -7.85 9.91
C GLY A 296 -3.89 -6.98 9.65
N VAL A 297 -3.19 -7.18 8.54
CA VAL A 297 -1.98 -6.38 8.22
C VAL A 297 -2.38 -5.11 7.48
N PHE A 298 -2.91 -5.24 6.26
CA PHE A 298 -3.20 -4.06 5.44
C PHE A 298 -4.31 -3.18 6.02
N GLY A 299 -5.50 -3.74 6.28
CA GLY A 299 -6.68 -2.98 6.71
C GLY A 299 -6.49 -2.32 8.08
N PHE A 300 -6.26 -3.12 9.13
CA PHE A 300 -6.00 -2.58 10.46
C PHE A 300 -4.75 -1.70 10.49
N GLY A 301 -3.67 -2.10 9.82
CA GLY A 301 -2.45 -1.31 9.75
C GLY A 301 -2.66 0.07 9.11
N SER A 302 -3.48 0.18 8.07
CA SER A 302 -3.77 1.47 7.40
C SER A 302 -4.59 2.39 8.31
N LEU A 303 -5.61 1.85 8.98
CA LEU A 303 -6.40 2.62 9.96
C LEU A 303 -5.54 3.08 11.14
N PHE A 304 -4.67 2.19 11.62
CA PHE A 304 -3.78 2.49 12.73
C PHE A 304 -2.70 3.50 12.35
N GLY A 305 -2.09 3.37 11.17
CA GLY A 305 -1.11 4.31 10.65
C GLY A 305 -1.69 5.72 10.49
N MET A 306 -2.91 5.82 9.93
CA MET A 306 -3.65 7.07 9.89
C MET A 306 -3.91 7.62 11.29
N ALA A 307 -4.38 6.77 12.22
CA ALA A 307 -4.68 7.21 13.58
C ALA A 307 -3.45 7.84 14.27
N LEU A 308 -2.29 7.18 14.22
CA LEU A 308 -1.06 7.69 14.83
C LEU A 308 -0.67 9.06 14.28
N MET A 309 -0.67 9.22 12.95
CA MET A 309 -0.34 10.51 12.35
C MET A 309 -1.31 11.63 12.72
N ILE A 310 -2.59 11.31 12.87
CA ILE A 310 -3.61 12.28 13.20
C ILE A 310 -3.59 12.66 14.68
N LEU A 311 -3.32 11.71 15.58
CA LEU A 311 -3.11 11.98 17.00
C LEU A 311 -1.99 13.00 17.18
N PHE A 312 -0.86 12.70 16.56
CA PHE A 312 0.30 13.56 16.55
C PHE A 312 -0.02 14.96 15.99
N THR A 313 -0.71 15.02 14.85
CA THR A 313 -1.09 16.31 14.25
C THR A 313 -2.03 17.13 15.14
N LEU A 314 -3.06 16.50 15.73
CA LEU A 314 -4.07 17.21 16.52
C LEU A 314 -3.54 17.78 17.84
N GLU A 315 -2.53 17.15 18.42
CA GLU A 315 -1.93 17.62 19.67
C GLU A 315 -1.01 18.83 19.42
N TYR A 316 -0.29 18.83 18.29
CA TYR A 316 0.81 19.77 18.06
C TYR A 316 0.56 20.84 17.01
N VAL A 317 -0.44 20.67 16.15
CA VAL A 317 -0.76 21.64 15.09
C VAL A 317 -2.06 22.34 15.44
N ALA A 318 -2.00 23.66 15.58
CA ALA A 318 -3.17 24.48 15.86
C ALA A 318 -4.19 24.38 14.72
N SER A 319 -5.47 24.21 15.08
CA SER A 319 -6.59 24.20 14.13
C SER A 319 -6.60 25.45 13.25
N GLY A 320 -6.84 25.28 11.94
CA GLY A 320 -6.88 26.38 10.98
C GLY A 320 -5.52 26.96 10.55
N SER A 321 -4.41 26.34 10.94
CA SER A 321 -3.08 26.71 10.42
C SER A 321 -3.01 26.51 8.90
N SER A 322 -2.40 27.45 8.17
CA SER A 322 -2.22 27.33 6.72
C SER A 322 -1.27 26.17 6.38
N MET A 323 -1.76 25.18 5.65
CA MET A 323 -1.02 23.96 5.31
C MET A 323 -0.54 23.97 3.86
N ASP A 324 0.47 24.78 3.54
CA ASP A 324 1.12 24.72 2.23
C ASP A 324 2.32 23.76 2.27
N GLY A 325 2.21 22.66 1.51
CA GLY A 325 3.29 21.70 1.27
C GLY A 325 3.94 21.18 2.56
N TRP A 326 5.23 21.46 2.73
CA TRP A 326 6.04 20.99 3.87
C TRP A 326 5.82 21.76 5.17
N ALA A 327 4.96 22.78 5.19
CA ALA A 327 4.66 23.54 6.40
C ALA A 327 4.11 22.65 7.51
N VAL A 328 3.31 21.63 7.17
CA VAL A 328 2.74 20.66 8.12
C VAL A 328 3.85 19.90 8.86
N THR A 329 4.83 19.38 8.12
CA THR A 329 5.97 18.64 8.69
C THR A 329 6.80 19.52 9.60
N ASN A 330 7.00 20.79 9.24
CA ASN A 330 7.74 21.74 10.08
C ASN A 330 6.98 22.09 11.36
N LEU A 331 5.67 22.33 11.28
CA LEU A 331 4.83 22.63 12.46
C LEU A 331 4.81 21.44 13.44
N GLN A 332 4.69 20.24 12.91
CA GLN A 332 4.80 18.99 13.67
C GLN A 332 6.16 18.85 14.37
N ALA A 333 7.27 19.10 13.66
CA ALA A 333 8.61 19.01 14.24
C ALA A 333 8.84 20.03 15.36
N LEU A 334 8.36 21.27 15.18
CA LEU A 334 8.43 22.32 16.21
C LEU A 334 7.57 22.02 17.44
N GLY A 335 6.50 21.22 17.30
CA GLY A 335 5.64 20.87 18.42
C GLY A 335 6.28 19.94 19.46
N ILE A 336 7.21 19.06 19.04
CA ILE A 336 7.92 18.14 19.94
C ILE A 336 9.20 18.78 20.54
N ALA A 337 9.86 19.67 19.79
CA ALA A 337 11.17 20.24 20.13
C ALA A 337 11.12 21.18 21.35
#